data_AF-A0A7X7BD55-F1
#
_entry.id   AF-A0A7X7BD55-F1
#
_cell.length_a   1.000
_cell.length_b   1.000
_cell.length_c   1.000
_cell.angle_alpha   90.00
_cell.angle_beta   90.00
_cell.angle_gamma   90.00
#
_symmetry.space_group_name_H-M   'P 1'
#
loop_
_entity.id
_entity.type
_entity.pdbx_description
1 polymer ?
#
loop_
_entity_poly.entity_id
_entity_poly.type
_entity_poly.pdbx_seq_one_letter_code
_entity_poly.pdbx_strand_id
1 'polypeptide(L)'
;MKKWLTAAGAMWLALTLTGRAGQARAPVVLWDLASSPFAATSGSLARVEGRVRMDGASAFAIPNSAFPDPSCFTIEMEIRFGALPEQSALCVLDQRVSDTGFALEALKWGRVGSPLTATLNGIAYARNSFRAASNQVWRLVFAVRDGAVAVYQNNVAGPQYLLRITPNLTPVWIGRTTPRKGQTRVADYDILSLKVYGPETRYYLPGESAETMKNGFVGGQGWLVRLPVKTAKPLPNILYYGDSISMGYGDRFTELMKDKASCYHWCHFVGGVDHFPSAAFEAAASVAPFDIIIFNNGLHSLHWAPDKVTDAQIAHVARSMIRAFRKGAPHARLIWATTTPHTAKGRPVNGFGELNPIVCRINALTDAVAKEEGIERIDLYALLKDRLDLAAGDQYHWSAEAYRMIAEALRERCAALLRTGN
;
A
#
# COMPACT_ATOMS: atom_id res chain seq x y z
N MET A 1 51.84 48.35 -39.56
CA MET A 1 50.83 48.71 -40.58
C MET A 1 50.28 47.43 -41.20
N LYS A 2 48.97 47.42 -41.47
CA LYS A 2 48.12 46.33 -41.96
C LYS A 2 48.76 45.43 -43.04
N LYS A 3 48.58 44.11 -42.93
CA LYS A 3 47.67 43.31 -43.80
C LYS A 3 47.53 41.87 -43.30
N TRP A 4 46.29 41.41 -43.33
CA TRP A 4 45.80 40.08 -42.96
C TRP A 4 46.07 39.05 -44.05
N LEU A 5 46.32 37.80 -43.67
CA LEU A 5 46.25 36.60 -44.53
C LEU A 5 45.68 35.43 -43.71
N THR A 6 44.43 35.10 -44.05
CA THR A 6 43.81 33.76 -44.21
C THR A 6 44.38 32.54 -43.46
N ALA A 7 43.54 31.86 -42.68
CA ALA A 7 43.37 30.39 -42.76
C ALA A 7 42.09 29.90 -42.05
N ALA A 8 41.24 29.23 -42.83
CA ALA A 8 40.30 28.14 -42.53
C ALA A 8 39.75 27.97 -41.09
N GLY A 9 38.45 28.23 -40.93
CA GLY A 9 37.64 27.74 -39.80
C GLY A 9 36.42 26.99 -40.33
N ALA A 10 36.27 25.72 -39.91
CA ALA A 10 35.23 24.79 -40.34
C ALA A 10 33.81 25.31 -40.04
N MET A 11 32.93 25.18 -41.03
CA MET A 11 31.51 25.52 -40.94
C MET A 11 30.76 24.37 -40.27
N TRP A 12 30.44 24.49 -38.99
CA TRP A 12 29.46 23.64 -38.31
C TRP A 12 28.07 24.25 -38.46
N LEU A 13 27.23 23.59 -39.26
CA LEU A 13 25.83 23.92 -39.45
C LEU A 13 25.06 23.55 -38.18
N ALA A 14 24.69 24.54 -37.37
CA ALA A 14 23.79 24.34 -36.24
C ALA A 14 22.36 24.10 -36.77
N LEU A 15 21.92 22.84 -36.80
CA LEU A 15 20.50 22.53 -36.93
C LEU A 15 19.79 22.93 -35.62
N THR A 16 19.12 24.07 -35.63
CA THR A 16 18.12 24.39 -34.62
C THR A 16 16.91 23.47 -34.81
N LEU A 17 16.87 22.37 -34.06
CA LEU A 17 15.66 21.57 -33.84
C LEU A 17 14.66 22.43 -33.05
N THR A 18 13.80 23.15 -33.76
CA THR A 18 12.58 23.71 -33.18
C THR A 18 11.66 22.54 -32.82
N GLY A 19 11.65 22.17 -31.54
CA GLY A 19 10.68 21.22 -31.01
C GLY A 19 9.27 21.76 -31.22
N ARG A 20 8.50 21.12 -32.11
CA ARG A 20 7.05 21.27 -32.11
C ARG A 20 6.55 20.72 -30.77
N ALA A 21 6.10 21.61 -29.88
CA ALA A 21 5.19 21.23 -28.81
C ALA A 21 3.98 20.57 -29.48
N GLY A 22 3.84 19.25 -29.30
CA GLY A 22 2.66 18.54 -29.77
C GLY A 22 1.41 19.16 -29.13
N GLN A 23 0.43 19.54 -29.96
CA GLN A 23 -0.89 19.92 -29.45
C GLN A 23 -1.41 18.76 -28.60
N ALA A 24 -1.66 19.00 -27.31
CA ALA A 24 -2.29 18.03 -26.43
C ALA A 24 -3.65 17.66 -27.05
N ARG A 25 -3.77 16.42 -27.53
CA ARG A 25 -5.01 15.89 -28.09
C ARG A 25 -6.07 15.94 -26.98
N ALA A 26 -7.27 16.42 -27.30
CA ALA A 26 -8.36 16.47 -26.33
C ALA A 26 -8.62 15.06 -25.78
N PRO A 27 -8.87 14.91 -24.46
CA PRO A 27 -9.05 13.61 -23.83
C PRO A 27 -10.27 12.89 -24.42
N VAL A 28 -10.10 11.62 -24.77
CA VAL A 28 -11.15 10.79 -25.37
C VAL A 28 -12.04 10.24 -24.27
N VAL A 29 -13.32 10.65 -24.28
CA VAL A 29 -14.36 10.14 -23.39
C VAL A 29 -14.87 8.80 -23.96
N LEU A 30 -14.73 7.73 -23.19
CA LEU A 30 -15.19 6.38 -23.56
C LEU A 30 -16.60 6.07 -23.06
N TRP A 31 -17.04 6.74 -21.99
CA TRP A 31 -18.40 6.64 -21.46
C TRP A 31 -18.77 7.94 -20.75
N ASP A 32 -20.01 8.41 -20.95
CA ASP A 32 -20.53 9.66 -20.38
C ASP A 32 -21.93 9.43 -19.81
N LEU A 33 -22.14 9.77 -18.54
CA LEU A 33 -23.44 9.69 -17.88
C LEU A 33 -24.54 10.43 -18.62
N ALA A 34 -24.20 11.52 -19.31
CA ALA A 34 -25.20 12.33 -19.99
C ALA A 34 -25.87 11.57 -21.14
N SER A 35 -25.12 10.73 -21.86
CA SER A 35 -25.56 10.18 -23.15
C SER A 35 -25.38 8.67 -23.31
N SER A 36 -24.38 8.06 -22.67
CA SER A 36 -24.07 6.63 -22.85
C SER A 36 -25.10 5.73 -22.17
N PRO A 37 -25.40 4.53 -22.70
CA PRO A 37 -26.32 3.59 -22.06
C PRO A 37 -25.70 2.98 -20.78
N PHE A 38 -26.57 2.62 -19.84
CA PHE A 38 -26.18 1.78 -18.69
C PHE A 38 -26.06 0.32 -19.14
N ALA A 39 -25.04 -0.39 -18.65
CA ALA A 39 -24.90 -1.84 -18.90
C ALA A 39 -25.96 -2.65 -18.15
N ALA A 40 -26.31 -2.21 -16.95
CA ALA A 40 -27.35 -2.78 -16.11
C ALA A 40 -27.84 -1.72 -15.10
N THR A 41 -29.03 -1.94 -14.56
CA THR A 41 -29.61 -1.13 -13.48
C THR A 41 -30.26 -2.02 -12.44
N SER A 42 -30.30 -1.57 -11.20
CA SER A 42 -31.13 -2.14 -10.14
C SER A 42 -31.94 -1.03 -9.48
N GLY A 43 -33.19 -1.30 -9.12
CA GLY A 43 -34.09 -0.29 -8.56
C GLY A 43 -34.69 0.63 -9.64
N SER A 44 -35.09 1.84 -9.23
CA SER A 44 -35.73 2.82 -10.11
C SER A 44 -34.77 3.99 -10.33
N LEU A 45 -34.30 4.14 -11.56
CA LEU A 45 -33.40 5.23 -11.94
C LEU A 45 -33.96 5.99 -13.13
N ALA A 46 -33.89 7.31 -13.06
CA ALA A 46 -34.18 8.20 -14.17
C ALA A 46 -32.97 9.09 -14.44
N ARG A 47 -32.62 9.23 -15.72
CA ARG A 47 -31.67 10.24 -16.17
C ARG A 47 -32.44 11.49 -16.54
N VAL A 48 -32.18 12.59 -15.86
CA VAL A 48 -32.82 13.88 -16.09
C VAL A 48 -31.73 14.91 -16.35
N GLU A 49 -31.76 15.57 -17.51
CA GLU A 49 -30.75 16.56 -17.92
C GLU A 49 -29.30 16.03 -17.82
N GLY A 50 -29.10 14.75 -18.13
CA GLY A 50 -27.79 14.09 -18.07
C GLY A 50 -27.29 13.74 -16.66
N ARG A 51 -28.14 13.89 -15.64
CA ARG A 51 -27.84 13.62 -14.22
C ARG A 51 -28.68 12.45 -13.71
N VAL A 52 -28.24 11.84 -12.61
CA VAL A 52 -28.99 10.76 -11.95
C VAL A 52 -29.14 11.06 -10.46
N ARG A 53 -30.39 11.03 -9.99
CA ARG A 53 -30.74 11.07 -8.57
C ARG A 53 -30.59 9.68 -7.98
N MET A 54 -29.91 9.58 -6.84
CA MET A 54 -29.65 8.32 -6.14
C MET A 54 -30.40 8.29 -4.80
N ASP A 55 -31.17 7.23 -4.60
CA ASP A 55 -32.02 6.98 -3.44
C ASP A 55 -31.36 6.04 -2.40
N GLY A 56 -30.10 5.65 -2.64
CA GLY A 56 -29.36 4.66 -1.86
C GLY A 56 -29.76 3.20 -2.11
N ALA A 57 -30.94 2.92 -2.66
CA ALA A 57 -31.41 1.58 -3.01
C ALA A 57 -30.99 1.16 -4.43
N SER A 58 -31.04 2.13 -5.34
CA SER A 58 -30.88 1.99 -6.77
C SER A 58 -29.40 2.14 -7.18
N ALA A 59 -29.04 1.48 -8.27
CA ALA A 59 -27.67 1.45 -8.79
C ALA A 59 -27.67 1.25 -10.31
N PHE A 60 -26.63 1.71 -10.99
CA PHE A 60 -26.41 1.46 -12.41
C PHE A 60 -24.97 1.04 -12.66
N ALA A 61 -24.73 0.44 -13.82
CA ALA A 61 -23.43 -0.12 -14.17
C ALA A 61 -22.87 0.50 -15.45
N ILE A 62 -21.57 0.80 -15.43
CA ILE A 62 -20.78 1.19 -16.61
C ILE A 62 -20.27 -0.09 -17.28
N PRO A 63 -20.43 -0.26 -18.60
CA PRO A 63 -19.98 -1.47 -19.29
C PRO A 63 -18.45 -1.59 -19.28
N ASN A 64 -17.93 -2.83 -19.27
CA ASN A 64 -16.49 -3.10 -19.34
C ASN A 64 -15.84 -2.54 -20.61
N SER A 65 -16.59 -2.40 -21.70
CA SER A 65 -16.08 -1.81 -22.95
C SER A 65 -15.64 -0.34 -22.77
N ALA A 66 -16.09 0.34 -21.72
CA ALA A 66 -15.58 1.67 -21.34
C ALA A 66 -14.17 1.63 -20.73
N PHE A 67 -13.66 0.43 -20.40
CA PHE A 67 -12.37 0.17 -19.78
C PHE A 67 -11.54 -0.79 -20.65
N PRO A 68 -11.15 -0.38 -21.88
CA PRO A 68 -10.44 -1.25 -22.82
C PRO A 68 -9.05 -1.68 -22.32
N ASP A 69 -8.45 -0.90 -21.41
CA ASP A 69 -7.24 -1.26 -20.68
C ASP A 69 -7.50 -1.07 -19.17
N PRO A 70 -7.69 -2.15 -18.41
CA PRO A 70 -7.95 -2.09 -16.97
C PRO A 70 -6.73 -1.61 -16.17
N SER A 71 -5.54 -1.53 -16.80
CA SER A 71 -4.35 -0.97 -16.18
C SER A 71 -4.21 0.54 -16.39
N CYS A 72 -5.02 1.16 -17.26
CA CYS A 72 -4.93 2.61 -17.47
C CYS A 72 -6.28 3.23 -17.87
N PHE A 73 -6.92 3.92 -16.93
CA PHE A 73 -8.18 4.63 -17.16
C PHE A 73 -8.39 5.73 -16.12
N THR A 74 -9.29 6.66 -16.41
CA THR A 74 -9.71 7.69 -15.43
C THR A 74 -11.23 7.73 -15.34
N ILE A 75 -11.77 7.66 -14.12
CA ILE A 75 -13.17 7.96 -13.82
C ILE A 75 -13.22 9.34 -13.15
N GLU A 76 -13.96 10.27 -13.73
CA GLU A 76 -14.23 11.59 -13.15
C GLU A 76 -15.71 11.69 -12.80
N MET A 77 -16.03 12.16 -11.60
CA MET A 77 -17.40 12.25 -11.10
C MET A 77 -17.61 13.55 -10.31
N GLU A 78 -18.76 14.18 -10.49
CA GLU A 78 -19.26 15.21 -9.57
C GLU A 78 -20.50 14.69 -8.84
N ILE A 79 -20.45 14.74 -7.52
CA ILE A 79 -21.52 14.27 -6.63
C ILE A 79 -21.99 15.44 -5.77
N ARG A 80 -23.30 15.55 -5.56
CA ARG A 80 -23.89 16.47 -4.58
C ARG A 80 -24.77 15.70 -3.62
N PHE A 81 -24.49 15.81 -2.32
CA PHE A 81 -25.32 15.20 -1.29
C PHE A 81 -26.39 16.18 -0.83
N GLY A 82 -27.67 15.77 -0.78
CA GLY A 82 -28.70 16.62 -0.16
C GLY A 82 -28.66 16.50 1.36
N ALA A 83 -28.79 15.28 1.87
CA ALA A 83 -28.73 14.97 3.29
C ALA A 83 -27.64 13.93 3.60
N LEU A 84 -26.96 14.14 4.73
CA LEU A 84 -25.84 13.32 5.19
C LEU A 84 -26.12 12.82 6.61
N PRO A 85 -26.80 11.67 6.78
CA PRO A 85 -27.08 11.13 8.09
C PRO A 85 -25.80 10.65 8.78
N GLU A 86 -25.80 10.64 10.11
CA GLU A 86 -24.76 9.94 10.87
C GLU A 86 -24.86 8.42 10.67
N GLN A 87 -23.71 7.75 10.76
CA GLN A 87 -23.58 6.30 10.64
C GLN A 87 -24.06 5.72 9.29
N SER A 88 -24.03 6.52 8.23
CA SER A 88 -24.35 6.01 6.89
C SER A 88 -23.16 5.36 6.18
N ALA A 89 -23.47 4.53 5.19
CA ALA A 89 -22.54 3.95 4.24
C ALA A 89 -22.86 4.41 2.82
N LEU A 90 -21.82 4.53 2.00
CA LEU A 90 -21.90 4.82 0.58
C LEU A 90 -20.82 4.03 -0.16
N CYS A 91 -21.20 3.32 -1.21
CA CYS A 91 -20.28 2.76 -2.20
C CYS A 91 -20.48 3.50 -3.52
N VAL A 92 -19.48 4.32 -3.90
CA VAL A 92 -19.55 5.16 -5.09
C VAL A 92 -19.16 4.36 -6.33
N LEU A 93 -18.10 3.54 -6.22
CA LEU A 93 -17.61 2.67 -7.29
C LEU A 93 -17.48 1.25 -6.74
N ASP A 94 -17.98 0.24 -7.46
CA ASP A 94 -17.77 -1.17 -7.12
C ASP A 94 -17.57 -2.03 -8.37
N GLN A 95 -16.38 -2.62 -8.49
CA GLN A 95 -16.04 -3.63 -9.50
C GLN A 95 -15.57 -4.94 -8.83
N ARG A 96 -15.87 -5.16 -7.55
CA ARG A 96 -15.31 -6.30 -6.82
C ARG A 96 -15.94 -7.62 -7.25
N VAL A 97 -15.09 -8.62 -7.41
CA VAL A 97 -15.48 -10.04 -7.50
C VAL A 97 -14.51 -10.82 -6.65
N SER A 98 -15.02 -11.43 -5.57
CA SER A 98 -14.17 -12.05 -4.55
C SER A 98 -13.08 -11.03 -4.14
N ASP A 99 -11.82 -11.36 -4.34
CA ASP A 99 -10.66 -10.55 -3.94
C ASP A 99 -10.02 -9.83 -5.15
N THR A 100 -10.77 -9.56 -6.22
CA THR A 100 -10.30 -8.86 -7.43
C THR A 100 -11.05 -7.56 -7.66
N GLY A 101 -10.49 -6.68 -8.49
CA GLY A 101 -11.10 -5.40 -8.86
C GLY A 101 -10.89 -4.33 -7.80
N PHE A 102 -11.77 -3.34 -7.81
CA PHE A 102 -11.69 -2.17 -6.94
C PHE A 102 -13.05 -1.75 -6.40
N ALA A 103 -13.04 -1.03 -5.29
CA ALA A 103 -14.18 -0.26 -4.82
C ALA A 103 -13.73 1.06 -4.19
N LEU A 104 -14.65 2.02 -4.15
CA LEU A 104 -14.46 3.30 -3.49
C LEU A 104 -15.66 3.60 -2.61
N GLU A 105 -15.44 3.57 -1.29
CA GLU A 105 -16.49 3.48 -0.30
C GLU A 105 -16.27 4.47 0.85
N ALA A 106 -17.33 5.09 1.36
CA ALA A 106 -17.33 5.79 2.63
C ALA A 106 -18.10 4.95 3.65
N LEU A 107 -17.35 4.17 4.44
CA LEU A 107 -17.90 3.11 5.30
C LEU A 107 -18.34 3.59 6.69
N LYS A 108 -18.03 4.83 7.07
CA LYS A 108 -18.33 5.38 8.41
C LYS A 108 -18.71 6.85 8.31
N TRP A 109 -19.75 7.15 7.53
CA TRP A 109 -20.20 8.53 7.33
C TRP A 109 -20.72 9.18 8.62
N GLY A 110 -20.47 10.47 8.81
CA GLY A 110 -21.02 11.27 9.93
C GLY A 110 -20.28 11.15 11.27
N ARG A 111 -19.11 10.51 11.32
CA ARG A 111 -18.12 10.82 12.36
C ARG A 111 -17.17 11.87 11.80
N VAL A 112 -16.69 12.80 12.63
CA VAL A 112 -15.69 13.81 12.23
C VAL A 112 -14.55 13.11 11.47
N GLY A 113 -14.45 13.40 10.17
CA GLY A 113 -13.42 12.85 9.30
C GLY A 113 -13.63 11.42 8.78
N SER A 114 -14.85 11.07 8.35
CA SER A 114 -15.18 9.82 7.66
C SER A 114 -14.19 9.53 6.52
N PRO A 115 -13.37 8.47 6.57
CA PRO A 115 -12.44 8.21 5.49
C PRO A 115 -13.18 7.74 4.24
N LEU A 116 -12.79 8.28 3.08
CA LEU A 116 -13.07 7.60 1.82
C LEU A 116 -12.03 6.49 1.67
N THR A 117 -12.51 5.27 1.59
CA THR A 117 -11.72 4.04 1.53
C THR A 117 -11.67 3.55 0.09
N ALA A 118 -10.48 3.41 -0.46
CA ALA A 118 -10.27 2.66 -1.69
C ALA A 118 -9.95 1.21 -1.32
N THR A 119 -10.71 0.26 -1.85
CA THR A 119 -10.45 -1.17 -1.67
C THR A 119 -9.97 -1.75 -2.98
N LEU A 120 -8.77 -2.33 -3.02
CA LEU A 120 -8.16 -2.89 -4.23
C LEU A 120 -7.79 -4.34 -3.97
N ASN A 121 -8.27 -5.26 -4.79
CA ASN A 121 -8.05 -6.70 -4.64
C ASN A 121 -8.31 -7.22 -3.21
N GLY A 122 -9.42 -6.79 -2.60
CA GLY A 122 -9.79 -7.15 -1.23
C GLY A 122 -9.08 -6.37 -0.11
N ILE A 123 -8.14 -5.48 -0.43
CA ILE A 123 -7.37 -4.74 0.58
C ILE A 123 -7.88 -3.31 0.67
N ALA A 124 -8.32 -2.92 1.87
CA ALA A 124 -8.90 -1.61 2.14
C ALA A 124 -7.86 -0.59 2.59
N TYR A 125 -7.91 0.61 2.02
CA TYR A 125 -6.99 1.70 2.30
C TYR A 125 -7.74 3.00 2.58
N ALA A 126 -7.42 3.61 3.71
CA ALA A 126 -8.02 4.85 4.16
C ALA A 126 -6.92 5.76 4.72
N ARG A 127 -6.78 6.97 4.15
CA ARG A 127 -5.86 7.98 4.70
C ARG A 127 -6.48 9.37 4.76
N ASN A 128 -7.39 9.69 3.83
CA ASN A 128 -8.00 11.02 3.78
C ASN A 128 -9.37 11.01 4.45
N SER A 129 -9.52 11.88 5.44
CA SER A 129 -10.81 12.23 6.01
C SER A 129 -11.62 12.96 4.95
N PHE A 130 -12.71 12.35 4.50
CA PHE A 130 -13.69 12.97 3.65
C PHE A 130 -14.59 13.87 4.52
N ARG A 131 -14.64 15.16 4.18
CA ARG A 131 -15.48 16.17 4.85
C ARG A 131 -16.47 16.75 3.87
N ALA A 132 -17.38 15.93 3.37
CA ALA A 132 -18.49 16.44 2.55
C ALA A 132 -19.52 17.16 3.44
N ALA A 133 -20.11 18.22 2.88
CA ALA A 133 -21.23 18.94 3.45
C ALA A 133 -22.47 18.80 2.55
N SER A 134 -23.65 18.97 3.16
CA SER A 134 -24.91 19.03 2.42
C SER A 134 -24.87 20.15 1.37
N ASN A 135 -25.43 19.86 0.20
CA ASN A 135 -25.52 20.72 -0.99
C ASN A 135 -24.20 21.16 -1.61
N GLN A 136 -23.05 20.71 -1.09
CA GLN A 136 -21.76 20.94 -1.71
C GLN A 136 -21.59 20.01 -2.92
N VAL A 137 -21.14 20.56 -4.04
CA VAL A 137 -20.65 19.76 -5.18
C VAL A 137 -19.24 19.28 -4.86
N TRP A 138 -19.05 17.97 -4.98
CA TRP A 138 -17.80 17.31 -4.72
C TRP A 138 -17.27 16.68 -6.00
N ARG A 139 -16.03 17.02 -6.36
CA ARG A 139 -15.33 16.43 -7.50
C ARG A 139 -14.48 15.27 -7.03
N LEU A 140 -14.74 14.09 -7.58
CA LEU A 140 -14.00 12.86 -7.37
C LEU A 140 -13.30 12.47 -8.67
N VAL A 141 -12.02 12.10 -8.57
CA VAL A 141 -11.30 11.46 -9.68
C VAL A 141 -10.68 10.15 -9.19
N PHE A 142 -10.95 9.04 -9.86
CA PHE A 142 -10.31 7.75 -9.66
C PHE A 142 -9.47 7.44 -10.90
N ALA A 143 -8.15 7.58 -10.77
CA ALA A 143 -7.21 7.40 -11.88
C ALA A 143 -6.39 6.13 -11.68
N VAL A 144 -6.32 5.31 -12.72
CA VAL A 144 -5.47 4.13 -12.80
C VAL A 144 -4.36 4.36 -13.83
N ARG A 145 -3.12 4.15 -13.40
CA ARG A 145 -1.90 4.45 -14.17
C ARG A 145 -0.94 3.27 -14.06
N ASP A 146 -0.85 2.46 -15.10
CA ASP A 146 -0.06 1.21 -15.11
C ASP A 146 -0.45 0.27 -13.95
N GLY A 147 -1.74 0.20 -13.68
CA GLY A 147 -2.37 -0.51 -12.58
C GLY A 147 -2.40 0.25 -11.26
N ALA A 148 -1.56 1.29 -11.08
CA ALA A 148 -1.50 2.09 -9.85
C ALA A 148 -2.76 2.94 -9.67
N VAL A 149 -3.28 3.04 -8.46
CA VAL A 149 -4.50 3.79 -8.17
C VAL A 149 -4.18 5.09 -7.44
N ALA A 150 -4.73 6.18 -7.95
CA ALA A 150 -4.78 7.45 -7.26
C ALA A 150 -6.21 7.98 -7.23
N VAL A 151 -6.61 8.42 -6.04
CA VAL A 151 -7.93 9.02 -5.80
C VAL A 151 -7.73 10.49 -5.50
N TYR A 152 -8.56 11.36 -6.05
CA TYR A 152 -8.51 12.81 -5.83
C TYR A 152 -9.87 13.33 -5.42
N GLN A 153 -9.87 14.33 -4.54
CA GLN A 153 -11.07 14.91 -3.98
C GLN A 153 -10.95 16.43 -4.01
N ASN A 154 -11.86 17.14 -4.70
CA ASN A 154 -11.83 18.61 -4.81
C ASN A 154 -10.43 19.17 -5.16
N ASN A 155 -9.76 18.54 -6.12
CA ASN A 155 -8.39 18.90 -6.56
C ASN A 155 -7.29 18.69 -5.50
N VAL A 156 -7.56 17.90 -4.46
CA VAL A 156 -6.58 17.49 -3.44
C VAL A 156 -6.26 16.01 -3.61
N ALA A 157 -4.97 15.66 -3.54
CA ALA A 157 -4.52 14.28 -3.61
C ALA A 157 -5.02 13.47 -2.41
N GLY A 158 -5.71 12.36 -2.73
CA GLY A 158 -5.90 11.21 -1.87
C GLY A 158 -4.59 10.52 -1.53
N PRO A 159 -4.62 9.49 -0.67
CA PRO A 159 -3.51 8.57 -0.63
C PRO A 159 -3.32 7.91 -2.01
N GLN A 160 -2.06 7.86 -2.45
CA GLN A 160 -1.66 7.27 -3.73
C GLN A 160 -1.04 5.90 -3.47
N TYR A 161 -1.50 4.88 -4.18
CA TYR A 161 -1.03 3.51 -4.00
C TYR A 161 -0.60 2.91 -5.33
N LEU A 162 0.58 2.31 -5.37
CA LEU A 162 1.05 1.51 -6.50
C LEU A 162 0.51 0.08 -6.40
N LEU A 163 -0.82 -0.06 -6.27
CA LEU A 163 -1.50 -1.34 -6.17
C LEU A 163 -2.09 -1.71 -7.51
N ARG A 164 -1.49 -2.71 -8.18
CA ARG A 164 -2.01 -3.19 -9.46
C ARG A 164 -3.35 -3.87 -9.25
N ILE A 165 -4.41 -3.24 -9.74
CA ILE A 165 -5.75 -3.86 -9.78
C ILE A 165 -5.63 -5.15 -10.57
N THR A 166 -6.10 -6.26 -9.99
CA THR A 166 -6.29 -7.52 -10.73
C THR A 166 -7.53 -7.34 -11.58
N PRO A 167 -7.41 -7.31 -12.92
CA PRO A 167 -8.56 -7.09 -13.78
C PRO A 167 -9.60 -8.19 -13.62
N ASN A 168 -10.86 -7.82 -13.77
CA ASN A 168 -11.96 -8.75 -13.92
C ASN A 168 -12.94 -8.22 -14.97
N LEU A 169 -13.93 -9.03 -15.30
CA LEU A 169 -14.92 -8.73 -16.33
C LEU A 169 -16.27 -8.30 -15.72
N THR A 170 -16.31 -7.77 -14.50
CA THR A 170 -17.56 -7.20 -14.00
C THR A 170 -17.66 -5.72 -14.33
N PRO A 171 -18.87 -5.26 -14.70
CA PRO A 171 -19.10 -3.85 -14.95
C PRO A 171 -18.89 -3.05 -13.66
N VAL A 172 -18.50 -1.79 -13.80
CA VAL A 172 -18.29 -0.89 -12.66
C VAL A 172 -19.66 -0.39 -12.20
N TRP A 173 -20.09 -0.83 -11.03
CA TRP A 173 -21.35 -0.41 -10.42
C TRP A 173 -21.20 0.92 -9.67
N ILE A 174 -22.24 1.74 -9.78
CA ILE A 174 -22.36 3.02 -9.10
C ILE A 174 -23.54 2.95 -8.12
N GLY A 175 -23.28 3.26 -6.85
CA GLY A 175 -24.31 3.31 -5.80
C GLY A 175 -24.67 1.97 -5.15
N ARG A 176 -24.09 0.84 -5.60
CA ARG A 176 -24.33 -0.51 -5.04
C ARG A 176 -23.74 -0.63 -3.63
N THR A 177 -24.48 -0.14 -2.65
CA THR A 177 -24.01 -0.02 -1.27
C THR A 177 -24.53 -1.16 -0.39
N THR A 178 -23.60 -1.88 0.24
CA THR A 178 -23.93 -2.89 1.27
C THR A 178 -23.60 -2.33 2.65
N PRO A 179 -24.59 -1.78 3.39
CA PRO A 179 -24.35 -1.20 4.71
C PRO A 179 -23.96 -2.27 5.74
N ARG A 180 -23.14 -1.91 6.73
CA ARG A 180 -22.82 -2.78 7.86
C ARG A 180 -23.93 -2.71 8.93
N LYS A 181 -23.91 -3.64 9.90
CA LYS A 181 -24.84 -3.62 11.03
C LYS A 181 -24.84 -2.26 11.73
N GLY A 182 -26.03 -1.67 11.87
CA GLY A 182 -26.22 -0.34 12.48
C GLY A 182 -26.02 0.83 11.53
N GLN A 183 -25.78 0.59 10.23
CA GLN A 183 -25.61 1.64 9.24
C GLN A 183 -26.81 1.74 8.30
N THR A 184 -27.10 2.97 7.88
CA THR A 184 -28.07 3.27 6.82
C THR A 184 -27.35 3.55 5.50
N ARG A 185 -28.07 3.56 4.38
CA ARG A 185 -27.52 4.03 3.11
C ARG A 185 -27.72 5.54 3.01
N VAL A 186 -26.78 6.25 2.40
CA VAL A 186 -27.02 7.64 1.98
C VAL A 186 -28.09 7.60 0.88
N ALA A 187 -29.26 8.16 1.16
CA ALA A 187 -30.46 8.04 0.32
C ALA A 187 -30.79 9.32 -0.47
N ASP A 188 -29.97 10.35 -0.36
CA ASP A 188 -30.20 11.66 -0.95
C ASP A 188 -28.89 12.20 -1.53
N TYR A 189 -28.60 11.84 -2.77
CA TYR A 189 -27.50 12.43 -3.51
C TYR A 189 -27.72 12.39 -5.02
N ASP A 190 -27.07 13.32 -5.72
CA ASP A 190 -27.09 13.44 -7.17
C ASP A 190 -25.71 13.13 -7.73
N ILE A 191 -25.68 12.35 -8.80
CA ILE A 191 -24.51 12.27 -9.68
C ILE A 191 -24.74 13.29 -10.80
N LEU A 192 -24.01 14.39 -10.71
CA LEU A 192 -24.17 15.56 -11.59
C LEU A 192 -23.40 15.37 -12.90
N SER A 193 -22.25 14.71 -12.83
CA SER A 193 -21.47 14.29 -13.98
C SER A 193 -20.70 13.02 -13.65
N LEU A 194 -20.51 12.14 -14.64
CA LEU A 194 -19.66 10.96 -14.52
C LEU A 194 -19.14 10.59 -15.91
N LYS A 195 -17.81 10.58 -16.06
CA LYS A 195 -17.13 10.28 -17.31
C LYS A 195 -16.02 9.26 -17.10
N VAL A 196 -15.84 8.40 -18.09
CA VAL A 196 -14.71 7.47 -18.16
C VAL A 196 -13.84 7.86 -19.35
N TYR A 197 -12.53 7.97 -19.10
CA TYR A 197 -11.52 8.25 -20.11
C TYR A 197 -10.57 7.07 -20.25
N GLY A 198 -10.11 6.84 -21.48
CA GLY A 198 -9.17 5.77 -21.81
C GLY A 198 -7.71 6.07 -21.47
N PRO A 199 -6.79 5.14 -21.82
CA PRO A 199 -5.35 5.22 -21.53
C PRO A 199 -4.64 6.49 -22.01
N GLU A 200 -5.17 7.11 -23.07
CA GLU A 200 -4.66 8.37 -23.62
C GLU A 200 -4.78 9.53 -22.63
N THR A 201 -5.67 9.41 -21.63
CA THR A 201 -5.89 10.42 -20.58
C THR A 201 -5.31 9.93 -19.25
N ARG A 202 -4.00 10.09 -19.09
CA ARG A 202 -3.31 9.86 -17.81
C ARG A 202 -3.52 11.06 -16.89
N TYR A 203 -4.45 10.94 -15.96
CA TYR A 203 -4.76 12.04 -15.04
C TYR A 203 -3.69 12.24 -13.96
N TYR A 204 -3.30 13.50 -13.79
CA TYR A 204 -2.48 14.02 -12.69
C TYR A 204 -3.13 15.31 -12.21
N LEU A 205 -3.04 15.61 -10.91
CA LEU A 205 -3.35 16.96 -10.45
C LEU A 205 -2.36 17.97 -11.05
N PRO A 206 -2.77 19.24 -11.24
CA PRO A 206 -1.84 20.30 -11.59
C PRO A 206 -0.65 20.34 -10.60
N GLY A 207 0.57 20.23 -11.13
CA GLY A 207 1.81 20.18 -10.34
C GLY A 207 2.17 18.80 -9.77
N GLU A 208 1.31 17.78 -9.93
CA GLU A 208 1.66 16.38 -9.67
C GLU A 208 2.42 15.82 -10.88
N SER A 209 3.43 15.00 -10.59
CA SER A 209 4.18 14.29 -11.63
C SER A 209 3.97 12.77 -11.47
N ALA A 210 4.31 12.00 -12.51
CA ALA A 210 4.41 10.54 -12.40
C ALA A 210 5.36 10.10 -11.27
N GLU A 211 6.29 10.98 -10.90
CA GLU A 211 7.22 10.78 -9.81
C GLU A 211 6.60 11.02 -8.42
N THR A 212 5.44 11.66 -8.30
CA THR A 212 4.82 11.92 -6.98
C THR A 212 4.33 10.62 -6.31
N MET A 213 4.08 9.55 -7.08
CA MET A 213 3.80 8.20 -6.55
C MET A 213 5.05 7.50 -5.94
N LYS A 214 6.20 8.17 -5.85
CA LYS A 214 7.45 7.64 -5.24
C LYS A 214 7.30 7.28 -3.76
N ASN A 215 6.41 7.95 -3.01
CA ASN A 215 6.15 7.67 -1.59
C ASN A 215 4.87 6.86 -1.42
N GLY A 216 4.89 5.63 -1.91
CA GLY A 216 3.70 4.78 -2.00
C GLY A 216 3.93 3.37 -1.48
N PHE A 217 2.92 2.53 -1.64
CA PHE A 217 3.01 1.10 -1.38
C PHE A 217 2.74 0.34 -2.68
N VAL A 218 3.45 -0.77 -2.90
CA VAL A 218 3.11 -1.81 -3.86
C VAL A 218 2.49 -2.97 -3.15
N GLY A 219 1.46 -3.58 -3.70
CA GLY A 219 0.84 -4.74 -3.07
C GLY A 219 -0.06 -5.53 -4.01
N GLY A 220 -0.51 -6.66 -3.49
CA GLY A 220 -1.41 -7.60 -4.13
C GLY A 220 -2.08 -8.44 -3.04
N GLN A 221 -2.85 -9.46 -3.42
CA GLN A 221 -3.62 -10.26 -2.45
C GLN A 221 -2.76 -10.76 -1.28
N GLY A 222 -3.06 -10.26 -0.08
CA GLY A 222 -2.37 -10.65 1.16
C GLY A 222 -1.00 -10.02 1.41
N TRP A 223 -0.54 -9.04 0.62
CA TRP A 223 0.75 -8.39 0.86
C TRP A 223 0.81 -6.92 0.43
N LEU A 224 1.67 -6.16 1.11
CA LEU A 224 1.83 -4.72 0.89
C LEU A 224 3.22 -4.24 1.31
N VAL A 225 4.03 -3.84 0.35
CA VAL A 225 5.38 -3.33 0.53
C VAL A 225 5.40 -1.81 0.33
N ARG A 226 5.78 -1.06 1.36
CA ARG A 226 6.12 0.36 1.27
C ARG A 226 7.39 0.54 0.44
N LEU A 227 7.35 1.48 -0.49
CA LEU A 227 8.50 1.85 -1.32
C LEU A 227 9.35 2.92 -0.62
N PRO A 228 10.68 2.90 -0.82
CA PRO A 228 11.56 3.99 -0.42
C PRO A 228 11.36 5.21 -1.34
N VAL A 229 11.79 6.38 -0.85
CA VAL A 229 11.97 7.56 -1.68
C VAL A 229 13.01 7.23 -2.76
N LYS A 230 12.73 7.51 -4.03
CA LYS A 230 13.73 7.30 -5.09
C LYS A 230 14.93 8.20 -4.89
N THR A 231 16.11 7.62 -4.94
CA THR A 231 17.39 8.30 -4.89
C THR A 231 17.92 8.61 -6.30
N ALA A 232 18.77 9.63 -6.43
CA ALA A 232 19.35 10.02 -7.73
C ALA A 232 20.32 8.96 -8.28
N LYS A 233 20.93 8.16 -7.38
CA LYS A 233 21.81 7.04 -7.72
C LYS A 233 21.16 5.73 -7.29
N PRO A 234 21.35 4.62 -8.03
CA PRO A 234 20.96 3.30 -7.56
C PRO A 234 21.67 2.97 -6.25
N LEU A 235 20.92 2.51 -5.25
CA LEU A 235 21.42 1.99 -3.99
C LEU A 235 21.00 0.51 -3.86
N PRO A 236 21.74 -0.30 -3.09
CA PRO A 236 21.28 -1.63 -2.69
C PRO A 236 19.88 -1.58 -2.07
N ASN A 237 19.06 -2.59 -2.31
CA ASN A 237 17.69 -2.67 -1.80
C ASN A 237 17.62 -3.58 -0.58
N ILE A 238 17.00 -3.08 0.49
CA ILE A 238 16.72 -3.84 1.71
C ILE A 238 15.22 -3.95 1.87
N LEU A 239 14.68 -5.15 2.02
CA LEU A 239 13.33 -5.37 2.56
C LEU A 239 13.43 -5.67 4.04
N TYR A 240 12.64 -5.01 4.87
CA TYR A 240 12.39 -5.48 6.23
C TYR A 240 10.92 -5.87 6.39
N TYR A 241 10.69 -7.10 6.86
CA TYR A 241 9.39 -7.72 7.12
C TYR A 241 9.19 -7.87 8.63
N GLY A 242 8.03 -7.49 9.13
CA GLY A 242 7.66 -7.70 10.52
C GLY A 242 6.32 -7.07 10.87
N ASP A 243 5.99 -7.06 12.15
CA ASP A 243 4.72 -6.56 12.67
C ASP A 243 4.80 -5.09 13.13
N SER A 244 3.97 -4.70 14.10
CA SER A 244 3.96 -3.35 14.67
C SER A 244 5.31 -2.92 15.28
N ILE A 245 6.16 -3.87 15.70
CA ILE A 245 7.52 -3.55 16.16
C ILE A 245 8.36 -3.00 15.01
N SER A 246 8.20 -3.55 13.81
CA SER A 246 8.87 -3.06 12.61
C SER A 246 8.41 -1.68 12.16
N MET A 247 7.14 -1.34 12.40
CA MET A 247 6.65 0.03 12.24
C MET A 247 7.34 1.00 13.22
N GLY A 248 7.59 0.56 14.46
CA GLY A 248 8.21 1.38 15.49
C GLY A 248 9.66 1.81 15.18
N TYR A 249 10.48 0.92 14.62
CA TYR A 249 11.85 1.25 14.21
C TYR A 249 11.99 1.70 12.75
N GLY A 250 11.00 1.45 11.89
CA GLY A 250 11.14 1.52 10.42
C GLY A 250 11.61 2.86 9.88
N ASP A 251 11.00 3.97 10.30
CA ASP A 251 11.41 5.31 9.84
C ASP A 251 12.83 5.67 10.30
N ARG A 252 13.23 5.21 11.50
CA ARG A 252 14.59 5.44 12.04
C ARG A 252 15.64 4.63 11.28
N PHE A 253 15.34 3.37 11.03
CA PHE A 253 16.22 2.50 10.24
C PHE A 253 16.39 3.02 8.82
N THR A 254 15.30 3.45 8.18
CA THR A 254 15.33 4.06 6.84
C THR A 254 16.19 5.31 6.81
N GLU A 255 16.03 6.22 7.78
CA GLU A 255 16.85 7.44 7.86
C GLU A 255 18.34 7.13 8.05
N LEU A 256 18.67 6.16 8.92
CA LEU A 256 20.05 5.71 9.15
C LEU A 256 20.71 5.08 7.90
N MET A 257 19.90 4.63 6.94
CA MET A 257 20.33 3.96 5.73
C MET A 257 20.20 4.80 4.45
N LYS A 258 19.71 6.06 4.53
CA LYS A 258 19.33 6.88 3.36
C LYS A 258 20.39 7.04 2.26
N ASP A 259 21.67 7.02 2.64
CA ASP A 259 22.82 7.15 1.70
C ASP A 259 23.52 5.80 1.43
N LYS A 260 22.96 4.69 1.93
CA LYS A 260 23.56 3.35 1.90
C LYS A 260 22.67 2.31 1.23
N ALA A 261 21.35 2.42 1.38
CA ALA A 261 20.39 1.49 0.83
C ALA A 261 19.01 2.12 0.65
N SER A 262 18.26 1.59 -0.30
CA SER A 262 16.83 1.83 -0.49
C SER A 262 16.05 0.85 0.41
N CYS A 263 15.40 1.36 1.46
CA CYS A 263 14.67 0.52 2.43
C CYS A 263 13.18 0.40 2.09
N TYR A 264 12.76 -0.83 1.83
CA TYR A 264 11.37 -1.26 1.63
C TYR A 264 10.84 -1.88 2.91
N HIS A 265 9.56 -1.68 3.20
CA HIS A 265 8.93 -2.20 4.42
C HIS A 265 7.68 -3.00 4.10
N TRP A 266 7.61 -4.24 4.58
CA TRP A 266 6.36 -5.01 4.60
C TRP A 266 5.90 -5.24 6.04
N CYS A 267 4.94 -4.44 6.51
CA CYS A 267 4.31 -4.65 7.81
C CYS A 267 3.23 -5.73 7.70
N HIS A 268 3.50 -6.94 8.20
CA HIS A 268 2.62 -8.10 8.13
C HIS A 268 3.02 -9.17 9.17
N PHE A 269 2.15 -10.14 9.40
CA PHE A 269 2.43 -11.29 10.26
C PHE A 269 1.70 -12.55 9.78
N VAL A 270 2.26 -13.71 10.08
CA VAL A 270 1.66 -15.03 9.89
C VAL A 270 1.24 -15.56 11.25
N GLY A 271 -0.07 -15.54 11.50
CA GLY A 271 -0.66 -16.08 12.73
C GLY A 271 -1.11 -17.55 12.60
N GLY A 272 -1.48 -18.01 11.42
CA GLY A 272 -1.90 -19.39 11.18
C GLY A 272 -0.72 -20.35 10.98
N VAL A 273 -0.87 -21.60 11.43
CA VAL A 273 0.15 -22.65 11.27
C VAL A 273 -0.21 -23.70 10.22
N ASP A 274 -1.50 -23.83 9.89
CA ASP A 274 -1.99 -24.85 8.96
C ASP A 274 -1.81 -24.45 7.49
N HIS A 275 -1.70 -23.15 7.22
CA HIS A 275 -1.49 -22.63 5.87
C HIS A 275 -0.53 -21.43 5.89
N PHE A 276 0.57 -21.56 5.18
CA PHE A 276 1.51 -20.46 4.93
C PHE A 276 1.22 -19.80 3.57
N PRO A 277 1.05 -18.46 3.50
CA PRO A 277 0.67 -17.78 2.25
C PRO A 277 1.88 -17.57 1.31
N SER A 278 2.48 -18.66 0.82
CA SER A 278 3.72 -18.63 0.02
C SER A 278 3.68 -17.66 -1.15
N ALA A 279 2.58 -17.63 -1.92
CA ALA A 279 2.45 -16.77 -3.09
C ALA A 279 2.56 -15.27 -2.75
N ALA A 280 2.02 -14.85 -1.59
CA ALA A 280 2.10 -13.47 -1.15
C ALA A 280 3.53 -13.09 -0.76
N PHE A 281 4.24 -13.99 -0.07
CA PHE A 281 5.65 -13.80 0.30
C PHE A 281 6.58 -13.77 -0.92
N GLU A 282 6.38 -14.68 -1.87
CA GLU A 282 7.11 -14.70 -3.12
C GLU A 282 6.90 -13.40 -3.92
N ALA A 283 5.66 -12.94 -4.03
CA ALA A 283 5.32 -11.71 -4.76
C ALA A 283 5.89 -10.46 -4.08
N ALA A 284 5.79 -10.36 -2.75
CA ALA A 284 6.37 -9.25 -1.99
C ALA A 284 7.90 -9.19 -2.11
N ALA A 285 8.57 -10.34 -2.07
CA ALA A 285 10.02 -10.42 -2.29
C ALA A 285 10.43 -10.14 -3.73
N SER A 286 9.52 -10.25 -4.70
CA SER A 286 9.80 -9.96 -6.11
C SER A 286 9.60 -8.47 -6.49
N VAL A 287 9.22 -7.60 -5.54
CA VAL A 287 8.94 -6.17 -5.81
C VAL A 287 10.17 -5.42 -6.32
N ALA A 288 11.36 -5.82 -5.88
CA ALA A 288 12.63 -5.23 -6.27
C ALA A 288 13.74 -6.30 -6.18
N PRO A 289 14.89 -6.10 -6.86
CA PRO A 289 16.05 -6.94 -6.66
C PRO A 289 16.65 -6.64 -5.27
N PHE A 290 16.21 -7.38 -4.25
CA PHE A 290 16.69 -7.20 -2.88
C PHE A 290 18.07 -7.81 -2.68
N ASP A 291 18.96 -7.05 -2.04
CA ASP A 291 20.27 -7.51 -1.58
C ASP A 291 20.16 -8.13 -0.19
N ILE A 292 19.26 -7.60 0.65
CA ILE A 292 19.02 -8.07 2.01
C ILE A 292 17.51 -8.13 2.28
N ILE A 293 17.06 -9.22 2.89
CA ILE A 293 15.73 -9.33 3.49
C ILE A 293 15.89 -9.62 4.98
N ILE A 294 15.45 -8.68 5.81
CA ILE A 294 15.34 -8.86 7.27
C ILE A 294 13.91 -9.33 7.55
N PHE A 295 13.72 -10.42 8.28
CA PHE A 295 12.39 -10.91 8.61
C PHE A 295 12.25 -11.20 10.10
N ASN A 296 11.07 -10.87 10.65
CA ASN A 296 10.61 -11.26 11.97
C ASN A 296 9.15 -11.74 11.92
N ASN A 297 8.80 -12.75 12.73
CA ASN A 297 7.41 -13.17 12.93
C ASN A 297 7.24 -13.81 14.32
N GLY A 298 6.60 -13.13 15.28
CA GLY A 298 6.41 -13.73 16.61
C GLY A 298 5.34 -13.15 17.51
N LEU A 299 5.24 -11.82 17.69
CA LEU A 299 4.31 -11.26 18.69
C LEU A 299 2.83 -11.47 18.35
N HIS A 300 2.49 -11.64 17.06
CA HIS A 300 1.14 -12.03 16.64
C HIS A 300 0.88 -13.55 16.71
N SER A 301 1.89 -14.33 17.10
CA SER A 301 1.87 -15.78 17.20
C SER A 301 1.84 -16.28 18.64
N LEU A 302 1.55 -15.42 19.62
CA LEU A 302 1.53 -15.79 21.05
C LEU A 302 0.44 -16.80 21.44
N HIS A 303 -0.50 -17.11 20.53
CA HIS A 303 -1.46 -18.18 20.72
C HIS A 303 -0.91 -19.57 20.35
N TRP A 304 0.34 -19.65 19.86
CA TRP A 304 1.06 -20.90 19.60
C TRP A 304 1.57 -21.53 20.91
N ALA A 305 0.66 -21.78 21.82
CA ALA A 305 0.94 -22.48 23.07
C ALA A 305 1.24 -23.98 22.79
N PRO A 306 2.05 -24.65 23.62
CA PRO A 306 2.46 -26.05 23.39
C PRO A 306 1.29 -27.04 23.26
N ASP A 307 0.15 -26.76 23.88
CA ASP A 307 -1.08 -27.56 23.80
C ASP A 307 -1.87 -27.36 22.49
N LYS A 308 -1.57 -26.30 21.73
CA LYS A 308 -2.32 -25.93 20.51
C LYS A 308 -1.50 -26.10 19.23
N VAL A 309 -0.20 -25.88 19.31
CA VAL A 309 0.70 -25.85 18.15
C VAL A 309 1.97 -26.62 18.48
N THR A 310 2.31 -27.59 17.65
CA THR A 310 3.51 -28.41 17.78
C THR A 310 4.78 -27.64 17.36
N ASP A 311 5.94 -28.04 17.88
CA ASP A 311 7.22 -27.45 17.48
C ASP A 311 7.47 -27.60 15.97
N ALA A 312 7.04 -28.74 15.39
CA ALA A 312 7.16 -29.02 13.96
C ALA A 312 6.35 -28.04 13.09
N GLN A 313 5.16 -27.62 13.55
CA GLN A 313 4.36 -26.60 12.86
C GLN A 313 5.04 -25.23 12.86
N ILE A 314 5.61 -24.81 13.99
CA ILE A 314 6.35 -23.54 14.09
C ILE A 314 7.57 -23.57 13.16
N ALA A 315 8.35 -24.66 13.22
CA ALA A 315 9.50 -24.85 12.34
C ALA A 315 9.09 -24.89 10.85
N HIS A 316 7.94 -25.48 10.52
CA HIS A 316 7.38 -25.50 9.18
C HIS A 316 7.04 -24.10 8.68
N VAL A 317 6.42 -23.24 9.50
CA VAL A 317 6.14 -21.84 9.14
C VAL A 317 7.45 -21.08 8.88
N ALA A 318 8.44 -21.20 9.76
CA ALA A 318 9.74 -20.56 9.58
C ALA A 318 10.42 -20.99 8.26
N ARG A 319 10.47 -22.30 8.00
CA ARG A 319 11.07 -22.86 6.78
C ARG A 319 10.31 -22.45 5.52
N SER A 320 8.98 -22.39 5.59
CA SER A 320 8.14 -21.93 4.47
C SER A 320 8.36 -20.46 4.14
N MET A 321 8.50 -19.61 5.17
CA MET A 321 8.84 -18.19 5.00
C MET A 321 10.20 -18.00 4.32
N ILE A 322 11.22 -18.72 4.80
CA ILE A 322 12.57 -18.71 4.21
C ILE A 322 12.53 -19.13 2.73
N ARG A 323 11.84 -20.23 2.42
CA ARG A 323 11.72 -20.74 1.05
C ARG A 323 10.99 -19.74 0.13
N ALA A 324 9.91 -19.15 0.59
CA ALA A 324 9.15 -18.17 -0.19
C ALA A 324 9.99 -16.91 -0.47
N PHE A 325 10.72 -16.40 0.52
CA PHE A 325 11.64 -15.27 0.32
C PHE A 325 12.77 -15.61 -0.65
N ARG A 326 13.41 -16.78 -0.54
CA ARG A 326 14.44 -17.23 -1.50
C ARG A 326 13.89 -17.37 -2.92
N LYS A 327 12.64 -17.81 -3.07
CA LYS A 327 12.02 -17.95 -4.39
C LYS A 327 11.71 -16.61 -5.04
N GLY A 328 11.21 -15.63 -4.26
CA GLY A 328 10.92 -14.29 -4.77
C GLY A 328 12.17 -13.41 -4.95
N ALA A 329 13.20 -13.60 -4.12
CA ALA A 329 14.44 -12.84 -4.15
C ALA A 329 15.66 -13.79 -4.04
N PRO A 330 16.02 -14.52 -5.11
CA PRO A 330 17.04 -15.58 -5.07
C PRO A 330 18.46 -15.09 -4.76
N HIS A 331 18.73 -13.80 -4.94
CA HIS A 331 20.02 -13.19 -4.65
C HIS A 331 20.08 -12.49 -3.29
N ALA A 332 18.96 -12.39 -2.57
CA ALA A 332 18.92 -11.71 -1.29
C ALA A 332 19.57 -12.53 -0.18
N ARG A 333 20.37 -11.86 0.65
CA ARG A 333 20.80 -12.41 1.94
C ARG A 333 19.65 -12.29 2.93
N LEU A 334 19.22 -13.43 3.47
CA LEU A 334 18.18 -13.44 4.50
C LEU A 334 18.79 -13.22 5.89
N ILE A 335 18.11 -12.45 6.72
CA ILE A 335 18.48 -12.20 8.11
C ILE A 335 17.24 -12.42 8.99
N TRP A 336 17.35 -13.33 9.94
CA TRP A 336 16.35 -13.54 10.98
C TRP A 336 16.57 -12.54 12.13
N ALA A 337 15.57 -11.70 12.41
CA ALA A 337 15.55 -10.83 13.58
C ALA A 337 14.68 -11.46 14.67
N THR A 338 15.27 -11.78 15.83
CA THR A 338 14.53 -12.46 16.91
C THR A 338 13.39 -11.57 17.43
N THR A 339 12.31 -12.20 17.89
CA THR A 339 11.13 -11.50 18.42
C THR A 339 11.48 -10.86 19.75
N THR A 340 11.13 -9.59 19.95
CA THR A 340 11.37 -8.86 21.21
C THR A 340 10.54 -9.43 22.36
N PRO A 341 10.94 -9.21 23.64
CA PRO A 341 10.23 -9.76 24.78
C PRO A 341 8.75 -9.36 24.85
N HIS A 342 7.90 -10.27 25.31
CA HIS A 342 6.57 -9.93 25.80
C HIS A 342 6.68 -9.48 27.25
N THR A 343 6.22 -8.27 27.55
CA THR A 343 6.47 -7.60 28.82
C THR A 343 5.24 -7.63 29.74
N ALA A 344 5.45 -7.42 31.04
CA ALA A 344 4.34 -7.25 31.97
C ALA A 344 3.60 -5.94 31.67
N LYS A 345 2.30 -5.90 31.96
CA LYS A 345 1.48 -4.70 31.79
C LYS A 345 1.78 -3.69 32.90
N GLY A 346 1.71 -2.40 32.57
CA GLY A 346 1.84 -1.29 33.52
C GLY A 346 3.11 -0.47 33.34
N ARG A 347 3.25 0.60 34.13
CA ARG A 347 4.48 1.40 34.20
C ARG A 347 4.81 1.70 35.67
N PRO A 348 6.04 1.46 36.14
CA PRO A 348 7.17 0.86 35.41
C PRO A 348 6.95 -0.63 35.07
N VAL A 349 7.61 -1.12 34.04
CA VAL A 349 7.62 -2.54 33.67
C VAL A 349 8.80 -3.21 34.37
N ASN A 350 8.52 -4.06 35.35
CA ASN A 350 9.53 -4.70 36.21
C ASN A 350 9.72 -6.19 35.91
N GLY A 351 9.17 -6.70 34.82
CA GLY A 351 9.26 -8.11 34.47
C GLY A 351 8.66 -8.46 33.12
N PHE A 352 8.88 -9.71 32.72
CA PHE A 352 8.25 -10.29 31.54
C PHE A 352 6.78 -10.58 31.80
N GLY A 353 5.97 -10.53 30.73
CA GLY A 353 4.57 -10.93 30.82
C GLY A 353 4.43 -12.44 30.66
N GLU A 354 3.25 -12.97 31.01
CA GLU A 354 2.95 -14.41 31.05
C GLU A 354 3.17 -15.15 29.73
N LEU A 355 3.07 -14.46 28.58
CA LEU A 355 3.27 -15.04 27.25
C LEU A 355 4.73 -15.03 26.77
N ASN A 356 5.67 -14.50 27.56
CA ASN A 356 7.08 -14.45 27.19
C ASN A 356 7.73 -15.84 26.98
N PRO A 357 7.36 -16.91 27.72
CA PRO A 357 7.82 -18.26 27.41
C PRO A 357 7.47 -18.70 25.97
N ILE A 358 6.34 -18.24 25.41
CA ILE A 358 5.95 -18.53 24.03
C ILE A 358 6.86 -17.77 23.05
N VAL A 359 7.22 -16.51 23.35
CA VAL A 359 8.24 -15.76 22.59
C VAL A 359 9.57 -16.50 22.55
N CYS A 360 10.05 -16.94 23.72
CA CYS A 360 11.29 -17.70 23.82
C CYS A 360 11.24 -19.01 23.01
N ARG A 361 10.12 -19.73 23.06
CA ARG A 361 9.90 -20.93 22.26
C ARG A 361 9.94 -20.66 20.75
N ILE A 362 9.24 -19.62 20.28
CA ILE A 362 9.24 -19.23 18.85
C ILE A 362 10.65 -18.85 18.40
N ASN A 363 11.37 -18.06 19.19
CA ASN A 363 12.75 -17.67 18.89
C ASN A 363 13.67 -18.88 18.81
N ALA A 364 13.61 -19.81 19.78
CA ALA A 364 14.45 -21.01 19.80
C ALA A 364 14.22 -21.91 18.58
N LEU A 365 12.96 -22.16 18.22
CA LEU A 365 12.61 -23.01 17.08
C LEU A 365 12.96 -22.35 15.74
N THR A 366 12.76 -21.03 15.63
CA THR A 366 13.14 -20.28 14.42
C THR A 366 14.66 -20.17 14.30
N ASP A 367 15.39 -20.01 15.41
CA ASP A 367 16.86 -20.02 15.44
C ASP A 367 17.42 -21.37 14.98
N ALA A 368 16.81 -22.48 15.38
CA ALA A 368 17.19 -23.81 14.90
C ALA A 368 17.05 -23.93 13.37
N VAL A 369 15.90 -23.54 12.82
CA VAL A 369 15.66 -23.54 11.37
C VAL A 369 16.59 -22.56 10.64
N ALA A 370 16.78 -21.35 11.16
CA ALA A 370 17.67 -20.36 10.58
C ALA A 370 19.12 -20.89 10.51
N LYS A 371 19.58 -21.57 11.58
CA LYS A 371 20.91 -22.21 11.61
C LYS A 371 21.04 -23.34 10.58
N GLU A 372 20.04 -24.22 10.50
CA GLU A 372 20.00 -25.30 9.49
C GLU A 372 20.07 -24.74 8.06
N GLU A 373 19.40 -23.62 7.82
CA GLU A 373 19.31 -22.97 6.51
C GLU A 373 20.48 -22.00 6.24
N GLY A 374 21.44 -21.85 7.15
CA GLY A 374 22.59 -20.95 7.00
C GLY A 374 22.24 -19.46 7.02
N ILE A 375 21.17 -19.07 7.74
CA ILE A 375 20.65 -17.72 7.82
C ILE A 375 21.29 -16.97 8.99
N GLU A 376 21.63 -15.70 8.75
CA GLU A 376 22.20 -14.83 9.76
C GLU A 376 21.15 -14.37 10.78
N ARG A 377 21.58 -14.15 12.03
CA ARG A 377 20.71 -13.73 13.12
C ARG A 377 21.04 -12.33 13.61
N ILE A 378 20.01 -11.53 13.90
CA ILE A 378 20.10 -10.32 14.73
C ILE A 378 19.23 -10.55 15.97
N ASP A 379 19.84 -10.47 17.16
CA ASP A 379 19.16 -10.82 18.41
C ASP A 379 18.50 -9.60 19.07
N LEU A 380 17.31 -9.23 18.61
CA LEU A 380 16.52 -8.14 19.20
C LEU A 380 15.94 -8.51 20.57
N TYR A 381 15.74 -9.81 20.85
CA TYR A 381 15.35 -10.28 22.18
C TYR A 381 16.42 -9.93 23.21
N ALA A 382 17.67 -10.35 22.98
CA ALA A 382 18.77 -10.06 23.87
C ALA A 382 19.05 -8.56 24.01
N LEU A 383 18.82 -7.78 22.95
CA LEU A 383 18.98 -6.32 22.96
C LEU A 383 18.07 -5.63 23.99
N LEU A 384 16.88 -6.17 24.26
CA LEU A 384 15.84 -5.49 25.05
C LEU A 384 15.45 -6.21 26.34
N LYS A 385 15.78 -7.50 26.51
CA LYS A 385 15.36 -8.29 27.68
C LYS A 385 15.81 -7.68 29.03
N ASP A 386 16.95 -7.00 29.04
CA ASP A 386 17.54 -6.36 30.22
C ASP A 386 17.26 -4.84 30.27
N ARG A 387 16.38 -4.34 29.38
CA ARG A 387 16.01 -2.93 29.22
C ARG A 387 14.49 -2.72 29.34
N LEU A 388 13.87 -3.42 30.30
CA LEU A 388 12.42 -3.36 30.53
C LEU A 388 11.95 -1.96 30.94
N ASP A 389 12.84 -1.11 31.44
CA ASP A 389 12.63 0.32 31.67
C ASP A 389 12.17 1.07 30.40
N LEU A 390 12.54 0.56 29.22
CA LEU A 390 12.16 1.13 27.93
C LEU A 390 10.84 0.59 27.37
N ALA A 391 10.17 -0.35 28.04
CA ALA A 391 8.91 -0.90 27.57
C ALA A 391 7.76 0.13 27.70
N ALA A 392 6.82 0.10 26.76
CA ALA A 392 5.70 1.04 26.73
C ALA A 392 4.62 0.74 27.80
N GLY A 393 4.69 -0.42 28.46
CA GLY A 393 3.74 -0.85 29.49
C GLY A 393 2.42 -1.43 28.95
N ASP A 394 2.31 -1.59 27.63
CA ASP A 394 1.18 -2.22 26.95
C ASP A 394 1.44 -3.70 26.61
N GLN A 395 2.50 -4.28 27.17
CA GLN A 395 2.99 -5.65 26.99
C GLN A 395 3.78 -5.92 25.70
N TYR A 396 3.75 -5.03 24.70
CA TYR A 396 4.27 -5.32 23.36
C TYR A 396 5.27 -4.28 22.85
N HIS A 397 4.93 -3.00 22.97
CA HIS A 397 5.66 -1.93 22.29
C HIS A 397 6.72 -1.30 23.20
N TRP A 398 7.62 -0.55 22.56
CA TRP A 398 8.80 0.01 23.20
C TRP A 398 8.85 1.53 23.04
N SER A 399 9.71 2.17 23.83
CA SER A 399 9.98 3.59 23.74
C SER A 399 10.74 3.95 22.45
N ALA A 400 10.78 5.25 22.14
CA ALA A 400 11.57 5.77 21.03
C ALA A 400 13.07 5.43 21.16
N GLU A 401 13.60 5.35 22.37
CA GLU A 401 15.00 4.98 22.63
C GLU A 401 15.26 3.51 22.27
N ALA A 402 14.40 2.58 22.70
CA ALA A 402 14.53 1.18 22.34
C ALA A 402 14.42 0.97 20.83
N TYR A 403 13.48 1.64 20.15
CA TYR A 403 13.40 1.58 18.69
C TYR A 403 14.63 2.15 17.99
N ARG A 404 15.31 3.15 18.57
CA ARG A 404 16.60 3.63 18.08
C ARG A 404 17.68 2.55 18.22
N MET A 405 17.75 1.86 19.36
CA MET A 405 18.69 0.75 19.55
C MET A 405 18.48 -0.37 18.52
N ILE A 406 17.22 -0.75 18.27
CA ILE A 406 16.90 -1.75 17.23
C ILE A 406 17.37 -1.26 15.86
N ALA A 407 17.03 -0.03 15.48
CA ALA A 407 17.43 0.53 14.18
C ALA A 407 18.95 0.59 14.00
N GLU A 408 19.70 0.94 15.05
CA GLU A 408 21.16 0.97 15.05
C GLU A 408 21.76 -0.44 14.86
N ALA A 409 21.24 -1.45 15.56
CA ALA A 409 21.68 -2.84 15.42
C ALA A 409 21.42 -3.39 14.00
N LEU A 410 20.24 -3.13 13.43
CA LEU A 410 19.91 -3.50 12.05
C LEU A 410 20.84 -2.81 11.05
N ARG A 411 21.07 -1.49 11.22
CA ARG A 411 21.96 -0.69 10.38
C ARG A 411 23.38 -1.23 10.39
N GLU A 412 23.94 -1.55 11.56
CA GLU A 412 25.29 -2.09 11.69
C GLU A 412 25.45 -3.39 10.91
N ARG A 413 24.51 -4.33 11.11
CA ARG A 413 24.57 -5.59 10.40
C ARG A 413 24.45 -5.38 8.90
N CYS A 414 23.43 -4.66 8.44
CA CYS A 414 23.21 -4.44 7.00
C CYS A 414 24.41 -3.74 6.34
N ALA A 415 24.96 -2.70 6.97
CA ALA A 415 26.11 -1.99 6.43
C ALA A 415 27.36 -2.88 6.33
N ALA A 416 27.56 -3.82 7.26
CA ALA A 416 28.65 -4.79 7.15
C ALA A 416 28.45 -5.73 5.95
N LEU A 417 27.23 -6.24 5.74
CA LEU A 417 26.94 -7.16 4.65
C LEU A 417 27.03 -6.51 3.27
N LEU A 418 26.56 -5.26 3.14
CA LEU A 418 26.66 -4.51 1.89
C LEU A 418 28.11 -4.19 1.49
N ARG A 419 29.03 -4.08 2.45
CA ARG A 419 30.47 -3.87 2.14
C ARG A 419 31.15 -5.13 1.60
N THR A 420 30.68 -6.31 1.98
CA THR A 420 31.27 -7.60 1.59
C THR A 420 30.84 -8.11 0.21
N GLY A 421 29.94 -7.39 -0.47
CA GLY A 421 29.37 -7.78 -1.76
C GLY A 421 29.88 -6.99 -2.98
N ASN A 422 30.90 -6.14 -2.82
CA ASN A 422 31.55 -5.40 -3.92
C ASN A 422 32.88 -6.05 -4.31
#